data_AF-A0AA38ZV92-F1
#
_entry.id   AF-A0AA38ZV92-F1
#
_cell.length_a   1.000
_cell.length_b   1.000
_cell.length_c   1.000
_cell.angle_alpha   90.00
_cell.angle_beta   90.00
_cell.angle_gamma   90.00
#
_symmetry.space_group_name_H-M   'P 1'
#
loop_
_entity.id
_entity.type
_entity.pdbx_description
1 polymer ?
#
loop_
_entity_poly.entity_id
_entity_poly.type
_entity_poly.pdbx_seq_one_letter_code
_entity_poly.pdbx_strand_id
1 'polypeptide(L)'
;MEAVDQEKLAPSISMVPIQLRSVKKEAYRPQMVTVGPYHHGNSVPMGMDKHKRHCMRTLLGRVQNPEDTLDDCYMAIKNLNQRVRECYASNIHFGAILLVDGCFILELFHRHIIQQHTSNSSDPHADNAWMVPTLRHDLELLENQIPFFILVELYKIFQKHLHIFSEYSLISLALSFFHPNVNVNQEGMSMEPNHLLDLLHKSLLPTPSNDSSGSETRGFDLCASELLQAGIQFEKISESHLLDIKFDSGNGVIKIPPLSIDKTELLLRNLIALEHCGSCTTLHISSYALMMRNLIRSLADVKLLEEKGIISSNSEGGGKILSLVNDICKNVDIKDFYFGELCKEVNAYCKSR
;
A
#
# COMPACT_ATOMS: atom_id res chain seq x y z
N MET A 1 -3.08 38.12 -24.55
CA MET A 1 -3.02 36.65 -24.71
C MET A 1 -2.46 36.14 -23.40
N GLU A 2 -3.35 35.91 -22.44
CA GLU A 2 -2.99 35.44 -21.11
C GLU A 2 -2.45 34.01 -21.23
N ALA A 3 -1.30 33.78 -20.62
CA ALA A 3 -0.74 32.44 -20.50
C ALA A 3 -1.70 31.63 -19.63
N VAL A 4 -2.31 30.60 -20.22
CA VAL A 4 -2.96 29.54 -19.46
C VAL A 4 -1.85 28.89 -18.63
N ASP A 5 -1.87 29.12 -17.31
CA ASP A 5 -1.06 28.38 -16.36
C ASP A 5 -1.30 26.89 -16.64
N GLN A 6 -0.29 26.21 -17.20
CA GLN A 6 -0.27 24.76 -17.24
C GLN A 6 -0.21 24.31 -15.78
N GLU A 7 -1.32 23.80 -15.27
CA GLU A 7 -1.42 23.17 -13.96
C GLU A 7 -0.31 22.11 -13.88
N LYS A 8 0.73 22.41 -13.09
CA LYS A 8 1.86 21.50 -12.92
C LYS A 8 1.34 20.27 -12.18
N LEU A 9 1.26 19.13 -12.88
CA LEU A 9 0.83 17.87 -12.27
C LEU A 9 1.58 17.63 -10.95
N ALA A 10 0.83 17.23 -9.93
CA ALA A 10 1.41 16.91 -8.63
C ALA A 10 2.43 15.76 -8.78
N PRO A 11 3.57 15.83 -8.06
CA PRO A 11 4.58 14.78 -8.13
C PRO A 11 4.02 13.45 -7.61
N SER A 12 4.32 12.38 -8.33
CA SER A 12 3.82 11.04 -7.99
C SER A 12 4.46 10.45 -6.72
N ILE A 13 5.62 10.96 -6.30
CA ILE A 13 6.28 10.59 -5.04
C ILE A 13 6.48 11.86 -4.22
N SER A 14 5.72 11.97 -3.13
CA SER A 14 5.61 13.18 -2.33
C SER A 14 5.97 12.93 -0.86
N MET A 15 6.35 14.00 -0.17
CA MET A 15 6.41 13.98 1.29
C MET A 15 4.97 14.00 1.85
N VAL A 16 4.73 13.20 2.88
CA VAL A 16 3.49 13.14 3.67
C VAL A 16 3.17 14.53 4.24
N PRO A 17 1.93 15.03 4.02
CA PRO A 17 1.47 16.31 4.54
C PRO A 17 1.69 16.44 6.05
N ILE A 18 2.11 17.63 6.49
CA ILE A 18 2.48 17.86 7.90
C ILE A 18 1.33 17.57 8.86
N GLN A 19 0.09 17.80 8.43
CA GLN A 19 -1.14 17.55 9.19
C GLN A 19 -1.38 16.05 9.41
N LEU A 20 -1.09 15.19 8.43
CA LEU A 20 -1.19 13.74 8.58
C LEU A 20 -0.02 13.21 9.41
N ARG A 21 1.19 13.75 9.19
CA ARG A 21 2.40 13.41 9.94
C ARG A 21 2.28 13.73 11.43
N SER A 22 1.68 14.86 11.80
CA SER A 22 1.58 15.28 13.21
C SER A 22 0.74 14.34 14.07
N VAL A 23 -0.15 13.55 13.45
CA VAL A 23 -0.99 12.59 14.17
C VAL A 23 -0.18 11.36 14.61
N LYS A 24 0.67 10.81 13.74
CA LYS A 24 1.52 9.65 14.04
C LYS A 24 2.80 9.69 13.23
N LYS A 25 3.78 10.46 13.71
CA LYS A 25 5.06 10.69 13.03
C LYS A 25 5.77 9.39 12.64
N GLU A 26 5.71 8.39 13.52
CA GLU A 26 6.46 7.14 13.35
C GLU A 26 5.86 6.20 12.32
N ALA A 27 4.65 6.47 11.83
CA ALA A 27 4.05 5.72 10.73
C ALA A 27 4.65 6.04 9.35
N TYR A 28 5.45 7.12 9.27
CA TYR A 28 6.02 7.64 8.03
C TYR A 28 7.54 7.70 8.07
N ARG A 29 8.17 6.95 8.98
CA ARG A 29 9.62 6.94 9.17
C ARG A 29 10.17 5.56 8.84
N PRO A 30 11.12 5.44 7.90
CA PRO A 30 11.79 4.18 7.64
C PRO A 30 12.49 3.64 8.89
N GLN A 31 12.37 2.34 9.11
CA GLN A 31 12.89 1.64 10.28
C GLN A 31 14.22 0.93 10.00
N MET A 32 14.42 0.44 8.77
CA MET A 32 15.56 -0.40 8.41
C MET A 32 16.24 -0.02 7.09
N VAL A 33 15.49 0.35 6.05
CA VAL A 33 16.02 0.69 4.73
C VAL A 33 15.40 1.95 4.17
N THR A 34 16.26 2.87 3.71
CA THR A 34 15.84 4.01 2.90
C THR A 34 15.92 3.66 1.42
N VAL A 35 14.88 3.99 0.68
CA VAL A 35 14.75 3.80 -0.75
C VAL A 35 14.39 5.13 -1.39
N GLY A 36 15.11 5.47 -2.46
CA GLY A 36 14.94 6.71 -3.16
C GLY A 36 15.52 7.91 -2.40
N PRO A 37 15.24 9.12 -2.89
CA PRO A 37 16.03 10.30 -2.57
C PRO A 37 15.61 11.02 -1.28
N TYR A 38 14.35 10.97 -0.85
CA TYR A 38 13.86 11.79 0.28
C TYR A 38 14.47 11.42 1.64
N HIS A 39 14.76 10.14 1.86
CA HIS A 39 15.42 9.68 3.08
C HIS A 39 16.90 9.36 2.90
N HIS A 40 17.47 9.59 1.71
CA HIS A 40 18.88 9.31 1.45
C HIS A 40 19.78 10.16 2.36
N GLY A 41 20.73 9.52 3.04
CA GLY A 41 21.64 10.18 3.97
C GLY A 41 21.05 10.49 5.35
N ASN A 42 19.77 10.25 5.59
CA ASN A 42 19.19 10.29 6.93
C ASN A 42 19.47 8.97 7.67
N SER A 43 19.87 9.06 8.94
CA SER A 43 20.40 7.98 9.75
C SER A 43 19.38 6.85 10.03
N VAL A 44 19.25 5.93 9.08
CA VAL A 44 18.70 4.59 9.26
C VAL A 44 19.86 3.65 9.67
N PRO A 45 19.66 2.54 10.41
CA PRO A 45 20.73 1.84 11.12
C PRO A 45 21.95 1.51 10.25
N MET A 46 23.14 1.70 10.82
CA MET A 46 24.43 1.46 10.19
C MET A 46 24.48 0.11 9.48
N GLY A 47 24.68 0.11 8.16
CA GLY A 47 24.98 -1.11 7.39
C GLY A 47 24.06 -1.37 6.20
N MET A 48 22.86 -0.78 6.16
CA MET A 48 21.91 -1.14 5.10
C MET A 48 22.32 -0.67 3.71
N ASP A 49 23.00 0.48 3.59
CA ASP A 49 23.62 0.86 2.32
C ASP A 49 24.70 -0.12 1.83
N LYS A 50 25.44 -0.75 2.75
CA LYS A 50 26.40 -1.81 2.39
C LYS A 50 25.67 -3.04 1.89
N HIS A 51 24.56 -3.41 2.52
CA HIS A 51 23.75 -4.54 2.10
C HIS A 51 23.06 -4.29 0.74
N LYS A 52 22.50 -3.11 0.49
CA LYS A 52 21.96 -2.75 -0.84
C LYS A 52 23.02 -2.89 -1.94
N ARG A 53 24.24 -2.40 -1.70
CA ARG A 53 25.39 -2.59 -2.62
C ARG A 53 25.79 -4.06 -2.76
N HIS A 54 25.67 -4.86 -1.70
CA HIS A 54 25.91 -6.30 -1.77
C HIS A 54 24.85 -6.99 -2.65
N CYS A 55 23.56 -6.70 -2.45
CA CYS A 55 22.46 -7.19 -3.30
C CYS A 55 22.68 -6.84 -4.78
N MET A 56 23.07 -5.60 -5.08
CA MET A 56 23.41 -5.20 -6.45
C MET A 56 24.57 -6.01 -7.03
N ARG A 57 25.64 -6.24 -6.26
CA ARG A 57 26.76 -7.09 -6.70
C ARG A 57 26.35 -8.54 -6.89
N THR A 58 25.49 -9.08 -6.03
CA THR A 58 24.94 -10.43 -6.19
C THR A 58 24.13 -10.53 -7.48
N LEU A 59 23.31 -9.53 -7.78
CA LEU A 59 22.51 -9.48 -9.00
C LEU A 59 23.39 -9.43 -10.26
N LEU A 60 24.37 -8.53 -10.27
CA LEU A 60 25.36 -8.41 -11.35
C LEU A 60 26.22 -9.67 -11.49
N GLY A 61 26.53 -10.36 -10.39
CA GLY A 61 27.30 -11.62 -10.43
C GLY A 61 26.59 -12.78 -11.12
N ARG A 62 25.28 -12.65 -11.42
CA ARG A 62 24.52 -13.65 -12.21
C ARG A 62 24.53 -13.39 -13.71
N VAL A 63 25.02 -12.24 -14.15
CA VAL A 63 25.08 -11.89 -15.58
C VAL A 63 26.42 -12.28 -16.19
N GLN A 64 26.47 -12.51 -17.50
CA GLN A 64 27.70 -12.93 -18.18
C GLN A 64 28.73 -11.79 -18.26
N ASN A 65 28.28 -10.56 -18.52
CA ASN A 65 29.12 -9.36 -18.65
C ASN A 65 28.66 -8.29 -17.64
N PRO A 66 29.14 -8.35 -16.38
CA PRO A 66 28.70 -7.43 -15.32
C PRO A 66 28.97 -5.95 -15.60
N GLU A 67 30.08 -5.63 -16.27
CA GLU A 67 30.46 -4.25 -16.60
C GLU A 67 29.52 -3.65 -17.64
N ASP A 68 29.33 -4.32 -18.78
CA ASP A 68 28.39 -3.90 -19.83
C ASP A 68 26.96 -3.76 -19.28
N THR A 69 26.53 -4.71 -18.43
CA THR A 69 25.19 -4.68 -17.81
C THR A 69 25.04 -3.47 -16.88
N LEU A 70 26.08 -3.14 -16.12
CA LEU A 70 26.07 -1.97 -15.25
C LEU A 70 25.96 -0.67 -16.06
N ASP A 71 26.67 -0.59 -17.19
CA ASP A 71 26.60 0.54 -18.11
C ASP A 71 25.21 0.66 -18.76
N ASP A 72 24.61 -0.45 -19.17
CA ASP A 72 23.23 -0.51 -19.68
C ASP A 72 22.23 0.02 -18.64
N CYS A 73 22.33 -0.43 -17.38
CA CYS A 73 21.49 0.06 -16.30
C CYS A 73 21.68 1.57 -16.06
N TYR A 74 22.93 2.04 -16.04
CA TYR A 74 23.23 3.45 -15.87
C TYR A 74 22.66 4.30 -17.00
N MET A 75 22.81 3.86 -18.25
CA MET A 75 22.30 4.54 -19.43
C MET A 75 20.76 4.56 -19.46
N ALA A 76 20.11 3.46 -19.09
CA ALA A 76 18.64 3.40 -18.97
C ALA A 76 18.12 4.45 -17.98
N ILE A 77 18.69 4.52 -16.78
CA ILE A 77 18.30 5.52 -15.76
C ILE A 77 18.62 6.94 -16.23
N LYS A 78 19.79 7.15 -16.84
CA LYS A 78 20.23 8.46 -17.35
C LYS A 78 19.28 8.99 -18.43
N ASN A 79 18.82 8.13 -19.33
CA ASN A 79 17.88 8.49 -20.40
C ASN A 79 16.49 8.86 -19.85
N LEU A 80 16.15 8.40 -18.65
CA LEU A 80 14.88 8.68 -17.97
C LEU A 80 14.95 9.82 -16.96
N ASN A 81 16.08 10.53 -16.85
CA ASN A 81 16.33 11.55 -15.83
C ASN A 81 15.25 12.64 -15.76
N GLN A 82 14.74 13.08 -16.92
CA GLN A 82 13.66 14.08 -16.96
C GLN A 82 12.36 13.54 -16.35
N ARG A 83 11.93 12.34 -16.75
CA ARG A 83 10.73 11.68 -16.20
C ARG A 83 10.88 11.41 -14.70
N VAL A 84 12.07 11.03 -14.25
CA VAL A 84 12.38 10.85 -12.81
C VAL A 84 12.20 12.16 -12.05
N ARG A 85 12.67 13.29 -12.60
CA ARG A 85 12.53 14.61 -11.95
C ARG A 85 11.07 15.01 -11.77
N GLU A 86 10.20 14.61 -12.68
CA GLU A 86 8.77 14.87 -12.60
C GLU A 86 8.08 14.04 -11.49
N CYS A 87 8.69 12.93 -11.06
CA CYS A 87 8.16 12.13 -9.95
C CYS A 87 8.40 12.76 -8.58
N TYR A 88 9.37 13.67 -8.44
CA TYR A 88 9.78 14.24 -7.15
C TYR A 88 9.62 15.75 -7.11
N ALA A 89 9.32 16.30 -5.93
CA ALA A 89 9.24 17.75 -5.73
C ALA A 89 10.63 18.44 -5.64
N SER A 90 11.73 17.70 -5.71
CA SER A 90 13.08 18.19 -5.38
C SER A 90 14.09 17.94 -6.51
N ASN A 91 15.11 18.80 -6.62
CA ASN A 91 16.20 18.69 -7.59
C ASN A 91 17.38 17.87 -7.02
N ILE A 92 17.17 16.60 -6.71
CA ILE A 92 18.21 15.72 -6.16
C ILE A 92 18.96 14.99 -7.29
N HIS A 93 20.22 14.61 -7.06
CA HIS A 93 20.95 13.72 -7.99
C HIS A 93 20.53 12.26 -7.78
N PHE A 94 19.69 11.75 -8.67
CA PHE A 94 19.00 10.46 -8.46
C PHE A 94 19.76 9.23 -8.95
N GLY A 95 20.63 9.35 -9.96
CA GLY A 95 21.08 8.21 -10.78
C GLY A 95 21.66 7.03 -9.98
N ALA A 96 22.66 7.28 -9.13
CA ALA A 96 23.29 6.22 -8.33
C ALA A 96 22.36 5.65 -7.25
N ILE A 97 21.51 6.50 -6.66
CA ILE A 97 20.53 6.08 -5.64
C ILE A 97 19.52 5.12 -6.28
N LEU A 98 18.91 5.53 -7.40
CA LEU A 98 17.92 4.73 -8.12
C LEU A 98 18.47 3.39 -8.60
N LEU A 99 19.73 3.37 -9.08
CA LEU A 99 20.38 2.15 -9.53
C LEU A 99 20.57 1.16 -8.38
N VAL A 100 21.17 1.61 -7.28
CA VAL A 100 21.46 0.75 -6.12
C VAL A 100 20.16 0.28 -5.47
N ASP A 101 19.20 1.17 -5.27
CA ASP A 101 17.93 0.87 -4.61
C ASP A 101 17.03 -0.01 -5.49
N GLY A 102 17.01 0.24 -6.80
CA GLY A 102 16.29 -0.59 -7.76
C GLY A 102 16.83 -2.01 -7.82
N CYS A 103 18.16 -2.18 -7.95
CA CYS A 103 18.78 -3.50 -7.91
C CYS A 103 18.55 -4.22 -6.57
N PHE A 104 18.56 -3.49 -5.46
CA PHE A 104 18.22 -4.04 -4.14
C PHE A 104 16.79 -4.59 -4.10
N ILE A 105 15.80 -3.83 -4.57
CA ILE A 105 14.39 -4.25 -4.61
C ILE A 105 14.21 -5.48 -5.51
N LEU A 106 14.81 -5.48 -6.71
CA LEU A 106 14.73 -6.62 -7.62
C LEU A 106 15.32 -7.90 -7.02
N GLU A 107 16.48 -7.78 -6.36
CA GLU A 107 17.11 -8.90 -5.66
C GLU A 107 16.25 -9.41 -4.49
N LEU A 108 15.61 -8.49 -3.76
CA LEU A 108 14.70 -8.82 -2.66
C LEU A 108 13.50 -9.64 -3.15
N PHE A 109 12.84 -9.18 -4.23
CA PHE A 109 11.71 -9.90 -4.83
C PHE A 109 12.12 -11.26 -5.37
N HIS A 110 13.27 -11.35 -6.05
CA HIS A 110 13.80 -12.59 -6.57
C HIS A 110 14.07 -13.63 -5.48
N ARG A 111 14.75 -13.23 -4.40
CA ARG A 111 15.02 -14.11 -3.25
C ARG A 111 13.74 -14.59 -2.58
N HIS A 112 12.73 -13.74 -2.47
CA HIS A 112 11.46 -14.11 -1.87
C HIS A 112 10.79 -15.27 -2.62
N ILE A 113 10.78 -15.21 -3.95
CA ILE A 113 10.21 -16.29 -4.78
C ILE A 113 11.03 -17.57 -4.67
N ILE A 114 12.37 -17.49 -4.72
CA ILE A 114 13.22 -18.68 -4.54
C ILE A 114 12.88 -19.35 -3.21
N GLN A 115 12.82 -18.58 -2.11
CA GLN A 115 12.51 -19.11 -0.78
C GLN A 115 11.13 -19.79 -0.70
N GLN A 116 10.12 -19.29 -1.41
CA GLN A 116 8.80 -19.93 -1.47
C GLN A 116 8.84 -21.29 -2.19
N HIS A 117 9.68 -21.43 -3.22
CA HIS A 117 9.75 -22.65 -4.05
C HIS A 117 10.78 -23.68 -3.58
N THR A 118 11.82 -23.25 -2.86
CA THR A 118 12.85 -24.15 -2.31
C THR A 118 12.50 -24.52 -0.87
N SER A 119 11.45 -25.33 -0.69
CA SER A 119 10.95 -25.77 0.64
C SER A 119 11.94 -26.62 1.46
N ASN A 120 13.18 -26.82 1.00
CA ASN A 120 14.26 -27.50 1.69
C ASN A 120 15.60 -26.93 1.21
N SER A 121 16.22 -26.06 2.00
CA SER A 121 17.68 -26.04 2.07
C SER A 121 18.13 -25.26 3.29
N SER A 122 19.13 -25.81 3.94
CA SER A 122 19.99 -25.17 4.94
C SER A 122 20.77 -24.03 4.28
N ASP A 123 20.08 -22.99 3.81
CA ASP A 123 20.70 -21.78 3.26
C ASP A 123 21.12 -20.88 4.44
N PRO A 124 22.41 -20.56 4.61
CA PRO A 124 22.90 -19.65 5.64
C PRO A 124 22.31 -18.22 5.57
N HIS A 125 21.47 -17.92 4.59
CA HIS A 125 20.76 -16.64 4.45
C HIS A 125 19.24 -16.70 4.76
N ALA A 126 18.71 -17.87 5.14
CA ALA A 126 17.36 -18.01 5.71
C ALA A 126 17.21 -17.26 7.07
N ASP A 127 18.33 -16.89 7.69
CA ASP A 127 18.43 -16.18 8.97
C ASP A 127 17.82 -14.76 8.99
N ASN A 128 17.40 -14.21 7.85
CA ASN A 128 16.84 -12.86 7.74
C ASN A 128 15.31 -12.82 7.56
N ALA A 129 14.61 -13.95 7.69
CA ALA A 129 13.14 -13.99 7.57
C ALA A 129 12.42 -13.02 8.55
N TRP A 130 13.01 -12.79 9.73
CA TRP A 130 12.51 -11.83 10.72
C TRP A 130 12.56 -10.37 10.24
N MET A 131 13.41 -10.04 9.25
CA MET A 131 13.55 -8.69 8.69
C MET A 131 12.44 -8.37 7.67
N VAL A 132 11.84 -9.39 7.05
CA VAL A 132 10.88 -9.22 5.94
C VAL A 132 9.69 -8.31 6.31
N PRO A 133 9.04 -8.43 7.48
CA PRO A 133 7.94 -7.54 7.85
C PRO A 133 8.35 -6.06 7.92
N THR A 134 9.55 -5.78 8.43
CA THR A 134 10.06 -4.41 8.54
C THR A 134 10.49 -3.87 7.16
N LEU A 135 11.04 -4.73 6.29
CA LEU A 135 11.34 -4.35 4.91
C LEU A 135 10.07 -4.04 4.10
N ARG A 136 9.01 -4.84 4.26
CA ARG A 136 7.70 -4.55 3.66
C ARG A 136 7.19 -3.20 4.11
N HIS A 137 7.18 -2.96 5.42
CA HIS A 137 6.76 -1.68 5.98
C HIS A 137 7.53 -0.51 5.37
N ASP A 138 8.86 -0.59 5.29
CA ASP A 138 9.67 0.48 4.70
C ASP A 138 9.38 0.71 3.21
N LEU A 139 9.10 -0.35 2.45
CA LEU A 139 8.73 -0.27 1.04
C LEU A 139 7.26 0.16 0.81
N GLU A 140 6.42 0.18 1.85
CA GLU A 140 5.05 0.70 1.85
C GLU A 140 4.99 2.20 2.21
N LEU A 141 6.10 2.81 2.61
CA LEU A 141 6.11 4.22 2.98
C LEU A 141 6.05 5.13 1.76
N LEU A 142 5.14 6.10 1.75
CA LEU A 142 4.94 7.05 0.65
C LEU A 142 6.23 7.82 0.29
N GLU A 143 6.98 8.24 1.30
CA GLU A 143 8.19 9.03 1.13
C GLU A 143 9.44 8.19 0.84
N ASN A 144 9.32 6.86 0.82
CA ASN A 144 10.44 5.92 0.71
C ASN A 144 10.34 5.11 -0.59
N GLN A 145 10.09 5.80 -1.71
CA GLN A 145 9.76 5.17 -2.99
C GLN A 145 10.76 5.56 -4.10
N ILE A 146 10.86 4.67 -5.08
CA ILE A 146 11.42 4.96 -6.42
C ILE A 146 10.34 4.80 -7.49
N PRO A 147 10.46 5.47 -8.66
CA PRO A 147 9.47 5.33 -9.71
C PRO A 147 9.43 3.90 -10.24
N PHE A 148 8.25 3.33 -10.38
CA PHE A 148 8.07 1.93 -10.79
C PHE A 148 8.66 1.66 -12.17
N PHE A 149 8.58 2.63 -13.10
CA PHE A 149 9.17 2.48 -14.43
C PHE A 149 10.69 2.27 -14.38
N ILE A 150 11.39 2.74 -13.34
CA ILE A 150 12.81 2.45 -13.14
C ILE A 150 13.00 0.97 -12.81
N LEU A 151 12.17 0.42 -11.93
CA LEU A 151 12.17 -1.01 -11.63
C LEU A 151 11.86 -1.83 -12.88
N VAL A 152 10.93 -1.37 -13.74
CA VAL A 152 10.60 -2.02 -15.01
C VAL A 152 11.80 -2.07 -15.95
N GLU A 153 12.51 -0.96 -16.15
CA GLU A 153 13.69 -0.94 -17.02
C GLU A 153 14.83 -1.81 -16.49
N LEU A 154 15.12 -1.71 -15.19
CA LEU A 154 16.12 -2.58 -14.56
C LEU A 154 15.70 -4.06 -14.66
N TYR A 155 14.43 -4.37 -14.43
CA TYR A 155 13.91 -5.74 -14.53
C TYR A 155 14.10 -6.30 -15.93
N LYS A 156 13.79 -5.55 -16.99
CA LYS A 156 14.00 -5.97 -18.39
C LYS A 156 15.46 -6.33 -18.67
N ILE A 157 16.40 -5.55 -18.15
CA ILE A 157 17.85 -5.80 -18.31
C ILE A 157 18.23 -7.13 -17.63
N PHE A 158 17.73 -7.37 -16.40
CA PHE A 158 18.07 -8.57 -15.63
C PHE A 158 17.21 -9.79 -15.95
N GLN A 159 16.10 -9.66 -16.68
CA GLN A 159 15.07 -10.69 -16.86
C GLN A 159 15.63 -12.02 -17.39
N LYS A 160 16.63 -11.97 -18.28
CA LYS A 160 17.24 -13.17 -18.88
C LYS A 160 18.23 -13.89 -17.95
N HIS A 161 18.70 -13.22 -16.91
CA HIS A 161 19.77 -13.69 -16.01
C HIS A 161 19.24 -14.09 -14.64
N LEU A 162 18.18 -13.42 -14.21
CA LEU A 162 17.34 -13.88 -13.14
C LEU A 162 16.66 -15.16 -13.65
N HIS A 163 17.10 -16.34 -13.23
CA HIS A 163 16.43 -17.62 -13.49
C HIS A 163 15.05 -17.70 -12.79
N ILE A 164 14.28 -16.61 -12.84
CA ILE A 164 12.89 -16.52 -12.39
C ILE A 164 12.07 -17.30 -13.39
N PHE A 165 11.10 -18.07 -12.89
CA PHE A 165 10.12 -18.74 -13.75
C PHE A 165 9.51 -17.69 -14.68
N SER A 166 9.60 -17.92 -16.00
CA SER A 166 9.22 -16.95 -17.05
C SER A 166 7.78 -16.46 -16.96
N GLU A 167 6.98 -17.05 -16.09
CA GLU A 167 5.60 -16.73 -15.75
C GLU A 167 5.43 -15.51 -14.81
N TYR A 168 6.47 -15.06 -14.10
CA TYR A 168 6.34 -13.92 -13.18
C TYR A 168 6.66 -12.56 -13.84
N SER A 169 5.65 -11.70 -13.91
CA SER A 169 5.82 -10.26 -14.19
C SER A 169 6.38 -9.53 -12.97
N LEU A 170 7.03 -8.36 -13.15
CA LEU A 170 7.50 -7.53 -12.03
C LEU A 170 6.37 -7.19 -11.04
N ILE A 171 5.16 -6.95 -11.55
CA ILE A 171 3.96 -6.71 -10.75
C ILE A 171 3.65 -7.93 -9.88
N SER A 172 3.65 -9.13 -10.47
CA SER A 172 3.40 -10.37 -9.72
C SER A 172 4.46 -10.64 -8.65
N LEU A 173 5.73 -10.32 -8.93
CA LEU A 173 6.83 -10.42 -7.98
C LEU A 173 6.63 -9.47 -6.79
N ALA A 174 6.31 -8.20 -7.08
CA ALA A 174 6.06 -7.20 -6.05
C ALA A 174 4.86 -7.59 -5.17
N LEU A 175 3.73 -7.98 -5.77
CA LEU A 175 2.53 -8.36 -5.03
C LEU A 175 2.73 -9.65 -4.23
N SER A 176 3.45 -10.65 -4.75
CA SER A 176 3.81 -11.84 -3.97
C SER A 176 4.67 -11.46 -2.75
N PHE A 177 5.59 -10.50 -2.92
CA PHE A 177 6.40 -10.00 -1.81
C PHE A 177 5.56 -9.36 -0.71
N PHE A 178 4.59 -8.50 -1.02
CA PHE A 178 3.75 -7.83 -0.01
C PHE A 178 2.62 -8.71 0.54
N HIS A 179 2.02 -9.53 -0.34
CA HIS A 179 0.83 -10.32 -0.06
C HIS A 179 1.03 -11.78 -0.50
N PRO A 180 1.74 -12.60 0.29
CA PRO A 180 2.08 -13.99 -0.09
C PRO A 180 0.86 -14.92 -0.29
N ASN A 181 -0.35 -14.50 0.09
CA ASN A 181 -1.59 -15.28 -0.03
C ASN A 181 -2.61 -14.69 -1.02
N VAL A 182 -2.27 -13.62 -1.76
CA VAL A 182 -3.21 -13.01 -2.71
C VAL A 182 -2.99 -13.62 -4.09
N ASN A 183 -4.02 -14.33 -4.60
CA ASN A 183 -4.12 -14.67 -6.02
C ASN A 183 -4.33 -13.37 -6.79
N VAL A 184 -3.27 -12.85 -7.40
CA VAL A 184 -3.34 -11.65 -8.21
C VAL A 184 -4.02 -12.01 -9.53
N ASN A 185 -5.32 -11.78 -9.63
CA ASN A 185 -5.98 -11.70 -10.93
C ASN A 185 -5.45 -10.43 -11.62
N GLN A 186 -4.53 -10.62 -12.57
CA GLN A 186 -3.84 -9.55 -13.30
C GLN A 186 -4.76 -8.80 -14.29
N GLU A 187 -5.99 -9.24 -14.47
CA GLU A 187 -6.88 -8.83 -15.58
C GLU A 187 -7.50 -7.43 -15.41
N GLY A 188 -7.29 -6.75 -14.28
CA GLY A 188 -7.94 -5.46 -13.96
C GLY A 188 -7.05 -4.22 -13.92
N MET A 189 -5.71 -4.34 -13.93
CA MET A 189 -4.83 -3.17 -13.84
C MET A 189 -4.67 -2.46 -15.18
N SER A 190 -5.57 -1.51 -15.46
CA SER A 190 -5.60 -0.76 -16.72
C SER A 190 -4.43 0.22 -16.91
N MET A 191 -3.67 0.57 -15.86
CA MET A 191 -2.55 1.53 -15.92
C MET A 191 -1.35 1.10 -15.07
N GLU A 192 -0.14 1.37 -15.58
CA GLU A 192 1.13 1.16 -14.87
C GLU A 192 1.13 1.92 -13.52
N PRO A 193 1.60 1.30 -12.42
CA PRO A 193 1.73 1.99 -11.14
C PRO A 193 2.87 3.03 -11.18
N ASN A 194 2.74 4.10 -10.41
CA ASN A 194 3.76 5.14 -10.28
C ASN A 194 4.96 4.67 -9.44
N HIS A 195 4.70 3.88 -8.39
CA HIS A 195 5.67 3.31 -7.45
C HIS A 195 5.02 2.13 -6.70
N LEU A 196 5.73 1.48 -5.76
CA LEU A 196 5.25 0.27 -5.08
C LEU A 196 3.99 0.51 -4.24
N LEU A 197 3.93 1.60 -3.48
CA LEU A 197 2.72 1.92 -2.72
C LEU A 197 1.50 2.22 -3.62
N ASP A 198 1.69 2.85 -4.79
CA ASP A 198 0.60 3.04 -5.77
C ASP A 198 0.14 1.70 -6.39
N LEU A 199 1.07 0.76 -6.59
CA LEU A 199 0.71 -0.61 -6.98
C LEU A 199 -0.19 -1.27 -5.92
N LEU A 200 0.16 -1.14 -4.64
CA LEU A 200 -0.66 -1.67 -3.54
C LEU A 200 -2.02 -0.99 -3.50
N HIS A 201 -2.07 0.34 -3.62
CA HIS A 201 -3.31 1.09 -3.69
C HIS A 201 -4.23 0.58 -4.81
N LYS A 202 -3.72 0.52 -6.04
CA LYS A 202 -4.46 0.01 -7.21
C LYS A 202 -4.93 -1.43 -7.04
N SER A 203 -4.16 -2.28 -6.35
CA SER A 203 -4.53 -3.68 -6.07
C SER A 203 -5.68 -3.83 -5.06
N LEU A 204 -5.94 -2.79 -4.27
CA LEU A 204 -7.02 -2.76 -3.28
C LEU A 204 -8.31 -2.15 -3.84
N LEU A 205 -8.23 -1.43 -4.96
CA LEU A 205 -9.39 -0.78 -5.56
C LEU A 205 -10.34 -1.82 -6.17
N PRO A 206 -11.66 -1.58 -6.10
CA PRO A 206 -12.63 -2.40 -6.81
C PRO A 206 -12.39 -2.30 -8.32
N THR A 207 -12.78 -3.34 -9.07
CA THR A 207 -12.88 -3.21 -10.52
C THR A 207 -13.90 -2.11 -10.85
N PRO A 208 -13.61 -1.25 -11.85
CA PRO A 208 -14.51 -0.15 -12.17
C PRO A 208 -15.88 -0.69 -12.58
N SER A 209 -16.88 -0.52 -11.71
CA SER A 209 -18.29 -0.64 -12.04
C SER A 209 -18.81 0.74 -12.40
N ASN A 210 -19.69 0.81 -13.40
CA ASN A 210 -20.29 2.08 -13.87
C ASN A 210 -21.28 2.71 -12.88
N ASP A 211 -21.40 2.17 -11.67
CA ASP A 211 -22.42 2.54 -10.70
C ASP A 211 -21.78 3.28 -9.52
N SER A 212 -21.46 4.56 -9.74
CA SER A 212 -21.30 5.51 -8.63
C SER A 212 -22.15 6.74 -8.88
N SER A 213 -23.43 6.66 -8.49
CA SER A 213 -24.21 7.86 -8.20
C SER A 213 -23.64 8.50 -6.93
N GLY A 214 -23.32 9.79 -6.99
CA GLY A 214 -22.89 10.53 -5.81
C GLY A 214 -24.00 10.57 -4.77
N SER A 215 -23.89 9.78 -3.70
CA SER A 215 -24.72 9.90 -2.50
C SER A 215 -24.12 10.93 -1.56
N GLU A 216 -24.93 11.85 -1.04
CA GLU A 216 -24.51 12.80 0.01
C GLU A 216 -24.27 12.12 1.37
N THR A 217 -24.59 10.83 1.50
CA THR A 217 -24.50 10.10 2.77
C THR A 217 -23.04 9.80 3.10
N ARG A 218 -22.55 10.27 4.25
CA ARG A 218 -21.14 10.17 4.67
C ARG A 218 -20.88 9.11 5.76
N GLY A 219 -21.73 8.10 5.85
CA GLY A 219 -21.59 7.04 6.84
C GLY A 219 -22.91 6.46 7.34
N PHE A 220 -22.80 5.44 8.18
CA PHE A 220 -23.94 4.94 8.96
C PHE A 220 -24.35 5.95 10.03
N ASP A 221 -25.67 6.12 10.19
CA ASP A 221 -26.24 6.98 11.24
C ASP A 221 -25.90 6.40 12.63
N LEU A 222 -25.93 5.07 12.74
CA LEU A 222 -25.74 4.28 13.97
C LEU A 222 -24.36 3.58 14.01
N CYS A 223 -23.79 3.37 15.20
CA CYS A 223 -22.59 2.54 15.39
C CYS A 223 -22.91 1.04 15.38
N ALA A 224 -21.90 0.18 15.43
CA ALA A 224 -22.09 -1.27 15.29
C ALA A 224 -23.07 -1.86 16.32
N SER A 225 -22.95 -1.49 17.61
CA SER A 225 -23.84 -1.97 18.66
C SER A 225 -25.28 -1.45 18.51
N GLU A 226 -25.46 -0.22 18.04
CA GLU A 226 -26.77 0.38 17.76
C GLU A 226 -27.43 -0.24 16.51
N LEU A 227 -26.65 -0.51 15.46
CA LEU A 227 -27.09 -1.24 14.27
C LEU A 227 -27.57 -2.65 14.65
N LEU A 228 -26.85 -3.32 15.56
CA LEU A 228 -27.28 -4.61 16.09
C LEU A 228 -28.64 -4.53 16.80
N GLN A 229 -28.87 -3.48 17.59
CA GLN A 229 -30.15 -3.23 18.26
C GLN A 229 -31.28 -2.91 17.27
N ALA A 230 -30.97 -2.23 16.17
CA ALA A 230 -31.89 -2.01 15.05
C ALA A 230 -32.16 -3.27 14.20
N GLY A 231 -31.60 -4.41 14.61
CA GLY A 231 -31.82 -5.72 13.99
C GLY A 231 -30.93 -5.99 12.79
N ILE A 232 -29.82 -5.26 12.62
CA ILE A 232 -28.80 -5.54 11.62
C ILE A 232 -27.74 -6.49 12.19
N GLN A 233 -27.47 -7.59 11.51
CA GLN A 233 -26.42 -8.52 11.89
C GLN A 233 -25.10 -8.21 11.17
N PHE A 234 -24.00 -8.63 11.78
CA PHE A 234 -22.66 -8.53 11.21
C PHE A 234 -22.09 -9.92 10.94
N GLU A 235 -21.55 -10.10 9.75
CA GLU A 235 -20.89 -11.32 9.32
C GLU A 235 -19.55 -11.02 8.66
N LYS A 236 -18.58 -11.93 8.84
CA LYS A 236 -17.30 -11.86 8.14
C LYS A 236 -17.44 -12.44 6.72
N ILE A 237 -16.73 -11.85 5.75
CA ILE A 237 -16.58 -12.42 4.40
C ILE A 237 -15.19 -13.01 4.26
N SER A 238 -15.11 -14.34 4.16
CA SER A 238 -13.86 -15.02 3.79
C SER A 238 -13.54 -14.78 2.31
N GLU A 239 -12.26 -14.65 1.96
CA GLU A 239 -11.78 -14.54 0.56
C GLU A 239 -12.33 -13.32 -0.21
N SER A 240 -12.27 -12.14 0.42
CA SER A 240 -12.73 -10.88 -0.17
C SER A 240 -11.65 -9.78 -0.11
N HIS A 241 -11.77 -8.80 -0.99
CA HIS A 241 -10.91 -7.60 -0.98
C HIS A 241 -11.30 -6.67 0.17
N LEU A 242 -10.35 -5.87 0.69
CA LEU A 242 -10.54 -4.98 1.84
C LEU A 242 -11.80 -4.09 1.73
N LEU A 243 -12.11 -3.61 0.53
CA LEU A 243 -13.21 -2.70 0.25
C LEU A 243 -14.56 -3.39 -0.02
N ASP A 244 -14.61 -4.73 -0.02
CA ASP A 244 -15.80 -5.51 -0.38
C ASP A 244 -16.83 -5.60 0.76
N ILE A 245 -17.31 -4.44 1.22
CA ILE A 245 -18.36 -4.34 2.24
C ILE A 245 -19.72 -4.39 1.55
N LYS A 246 -20.56 -5.35 1.96
CA LYS A 246 -21.86 -5.61 1.33
C LYS A 246 -22.99 -5.57 2.35
N PHE A 247 -24.17 -5.15 1.92
CA PHE A 247 -25.40 -5.23 2.72
C PHE A 247 -26.40 -6.16 2.02
N ASP A 248 -26.86 -7.16 2.75
CA ASP A 248 -27.98 -8.03 2.38
C ASP A 248 -29.24 -7.49 3.07
N SER A 249 -30.02 -6.68 2.33
CA SER A 249 -31.24 -6.07 2.85
C SER A 249 -32.36 -7.09 3.13
N GLY A 250 -32.35 -8.25 2.47
CA GLY A 250 -33.34 -9.31 2.69
C GLY A 250 -33.20 -9.94 4.07
N ASN A 251 -31.95 -10.11 4.54
CA ASN A 251 -31.65 -10.69 5.85
C ASN A 251 -31.26 -9.64 6.91
N GLY A 252 -31.05 -8.38 6.51
CA GLY A 252 -30.55 -7.33 7.39
C GLY A 252 -29.12 -7.59 7.84
N VAL A 253 -28.23 -8.03 6.94
CA VAL A 253 -26.86 -8.45 7.30
C VAL A 253 -25.84 -7.55 6.59
N ILE A 254 -24.95 -6.91 7.36
CA ILE A 254 -23.75 -6.27 6.83
C ILE A 254 -22.61 -7.29 6.86
N LYS A 255 -22.00 -7.51 5.71
CA LYS A 255 -20.89 -8.43 5.52
C LYS A 255 -19.60 -7.63 5.32
N ILE A 256 -18.58 -7.90 6.15
CA ILE A 256 -17.33 -7.13 6.19
C ILE A 256 -16.12 -8.07 6.07
N PRO A 257 -15.12 -7.75 5.23
CA PRO A 257 -13.83 -8.46 5.20
C PRO A 257 -13.09 -8.36 6.55
N PRO A 258 -12.41 -9.42 7.02
CA PRO A 258 -11.68 -9.38 8.28
C PRO A 258 -10.45 -8.47 8.20
N LEU A 259 -10.21 -7.70 9.26
CA LEU A 259 -9.11 -6.74 9.38
C LEU A 259 -8.21 -7.07 10.58
N SER A 260 -6.90 -7.19 10.33
CA SER A 260 -5.88 -7.22 11.39
C SER A 260 -5.31 -5.82 11.59
N ILE A 261 -5.65 -5.20 12.71
CA ILE A 261 -5.33 -3.78 12.96
C ILE A 261 -3.82 -3.55 13.01
N ASP A 262 -3.08 -4.37 13.75
CA ASP A 262 -1.62 -4.19 13.92
C ASP A 262 -0.85 -4.31 12.60
N LYS A 263 -1.32 -5.18 11.69
CA LYS A 263 -0.68 -5.40 10.39
C LYS A 263 -1.03 -4.29 9.39
N THR A 264 -2.20 -3.69 9.51
CA THR A 264 -2.78 -2.86 8.45
C THR A 264 -2.70 -1.36 8.75
N GLU A 265 -2.54 -0.95 10.03
CA GLU A 265 -2.55 0.48 10.40
C GLU A 265 -1.51 1.30 9.61
N LEU A 266 -0.26 0.84 9.58
CA LEU A 266 0.84 1.58 8.97
C LEU A 266 0.65 1.71 7.46
N LEU A 267 0.19 0.63 6.81
CA LEU A 267 -0.14 0.63 5.40
C LEU A 267 -1.31 1.59 5.10
N LEU A 268 -2.41 1.50 5.86
CA LEU A 268 -3.58 2.39 5.68
C LEU A 268 -3.20 3.87 5.80
N ARG A 269 -2.35 4.23 6.78
CA ARG A 269 -1.88 5.62 6.93
C ARG A 269 -1.11 6.11 5.71
N ASN A 270 -0.26 5.27 5.13
CA ASN A 270 0.51 5.63 3.94
C ASN A 270 -0.37 5.67 2.68
N LEU A 271 -1.34 4.78 2.55
CA LEU A 271 -2.33 4.81 1.47
C LEU A 271 -3.24 6.04 1.54
N ILE A 272 -3.71 6.42 2.73
CA ILE A 272 -4.48 7.66 2.92
C ILE A 272 -3.60 8.87 2.58
N ALA A 273 -2.34 8.89 3.03
CA ALA A 273 -1.42 9.97 2.66
C ALA A 273 -1.25 10.07 1.14
N LEU A 274 -1.14 8.94 0.43
CA LEU A 274 -1.07 8.89 -1.03
C LEU A 274 -2.33 9.52 -1.68
N GLU A 275 -3.53 9.12 -1.24
CA GLU A 275 -4.80 9.67 -1.71
C GLU A 275 -4.90 11.20 -1.52
N HIS A 276 -4.25 11.73 -0.48
CA HIS A 276 -4.24 13.15 -0.15
C HIS A 276 -3.04 13.95 -0.69
N CYS A 277 -2.11 13.32 -1.42
CA CYS A 277 -0.94 14.01 -2.02
C CYS A 277 -1.16 14.46 -3.48
N GLY A 278 -2.36 14.29 -4.03
CA GLY A 278 -2.74 14.81 -5.35
C GLY A 278 -2.28 13.97 -6.55
N SER A 279 -1.55 12.87 -6.33
CA SER A 279 -1.14 11.92 -7.38
C SER A 279 -2.16 10.81 -7.64
N CYS A 280 -3.10 10.60 -6.71
CA CYS A 280 -4.19 9.63 -6.82
C CYS A 280 -5.52 10.36 -7.05
N THR A 281 -6.39 9.74 -7.85
CA THR A 281 -7.67 10.33 -8.27
C THR A 281 -8.86 9.86 -7.44
N THR A 282 -8.66 9.01 -6.44
CA THR A 282 -9.76 8.41 -5.66
C THR A 282 -9.48 8.41 -4.16
N LEU A 283 -10.54 8.40 -3.35
CA LEU A 283 -10.50 8.44 -1.88
C LEU A 283 -11.09 7.16 -1.26
N HIS A 284 -10.89 6.00 -1.90
CA HIS A 284 -11.50 4.74 -1.49
C HIS A 284 -10.98 4.27 -0.13
N ILE A 285 -9.68 4.34 0.10
CA ILE A 285 -9.06 3.93 1.36
C ILE A 285 -9.42 4.89 2.48
N SER A 286 -9.47 6.19 2.20
CA SER A 286 -9.96 7.21 3.13
C SER A 286 -11.43 6.99 3.48
N SER A 287 -12.26 6.66 2.48
CA SER A 287 -13.67 6.28 2.70
C SER A 287 -13.80 5.03 3.57
N TYR A 288 -12.93 4.03 3.38
CA TYR A 288 -12.89 2.84 4.23
C TYR A 288 -12.54 3.20 5.68
N ALA A 289 -11.52 4.03 5.89
CA ALA A 289 -11.15 4.47 7.23
C ALA A 289 -12.32 5.20 7.93
N LEU A 290 -13.02 6.09 7.22
CA LEU A 290 -14.19 6.77 7.75
C LEU A 290 -15.35 5.80 8.03
N MET A 291 -15.58 4.82 7.16
CA MET A 291 -16.59 3.77 7.37
C MET A 291 -16.31 3.02 8.69
N MET A 292 -15.07 2.55 8.89
CA MET A 292 -14.69 1.84 10.11
C MET A 292 -14.83 2.74 11.35
N ARG A 293 -14.53 4.03 11.25
CA ARG A 293 -14.77 5.01 12.32
C ARG A 293 -16.25 5.19 12.64
N ASN A 294 -17.12 5.20 11.64
CA ASN A 294 -18.56 5.33 11.88
C ASN A 294 -19.13 4.11 12.59
N LEU A 295 -18.62 2.91 12.30
CA LEU A 295 -18.98 1.66 12.98
C LEU A 295 -18.45 1.58 14.41
N ILE A 296 -17.23 2.08 14.66
CA ILE A 296 -16.51 1.91 15.93
C ILE A 296 -16.48 3.23 16.71
N ARG A 297 -17.50 3.46 17.55
CA ARG A 297 -17.62 4.67 18.37
C ARG A 297 -17.33 4.43 19.85
N SER A 298 -17.33 3.17 20.27
CA SER A 298 -17.17 2.74 21.66
C SER A 298 -16.41 1.42 21.79
N LEU A 299 -16.02 1.06 23.02
CA LEU A 299 -15.44 -0.25 23.32
C LEU A 299 -16.42 -1.41 23.09
N ALA A 300 -17.73 -1.17 23.21
CA ALA A 300 -18.75 -2.17 22.94
C ALA A 300 -18.76 -2.54 21.45
N ASP A 301 -18.57 -1.55 20.57
CA ASP A 301 -18.48 -1.77 19.13
C ASP A 301 -17.24 -2.58 18.75
N VAL A 302 -16.09 -2.27 19.36
CA VAL A 302 -14.85 -3.05 19.16
C VAL A 302 -15.09 -4.49 19.57
N LYS A 303 -15.60 -4.73 20.78
CA LYS A 303 -15.86 -6.07 21.29
C LYS A 303 -16.82 -6.85 20.39
N LEU A 304 -17.90 -6.22 19.92
CA LEU A 304 -18.85 -6.84 19.02
C LEU A 304 -18.17 -7.28 17.70
N LEU A 305 -17.38 -6.41 17.08
CA LEU A 305 -16.71 -6.74 15.82
C LEU A 305 -15.58 -7.77 15.99
N GLU A 306 -14.92 -7.80 17.15
CA GLU A 306 -13.97 -8.86 17.54
C GLU A 306 -14.68 -10.20 17.72
N GLU A 307 -15.83 -10.24 18.41
CA GLU A 307 -16.66 -11.45 18.60
C GLU A 307 -17.15 -12.02 17.25
N LYS A 308 -17.40 -11.15 16.27
CA LYS A 308 -17.77 -11.55 14.89
C LYS A 308 -16.55 -11.93 14.03
N GLY A 309 -15.33 -11.78 14.55
CA GLY A 309 -14.10 -12.05 13.82
C GLY A 309 -13.84 -11.09 12.65
N ILE A 310 -14.49 -9.92 12.65
CA ILE A 310 -14.30 -8.87 11.65
C ILE A 310 -13.04 -8.06 11.98
N ILE A 311 -12.75 -7.86 13.26
CA ILE A 311 -11.56 -7.15 13.72
C ILE A 311 -10.71 -8.08 14.58
N SER A 312 -9.39 -7.98 14.41
CA SER A 312 -8.42 -8.67 15.26
C SER A 312 -7.23 -7.76 15.59
N SER A 313 -6.74 -7.86 16.83
CA SER A 313 -5.55 -7.19 17.33
C SER A 313 -4.75 -8.18 18.18
N ASN A 314 -3.43 -8.19 17.99
CA ASN A 314 -2.44 -8.90 18.82
C ASN A 314 -2.20 -8.18 20.15
N SER A 315 -2.55 -6.89 20.24
CA SER A 315 -2.38 -6.12 21.45
C SER A 315 -3.62 -6.22 22.35
N GLU A 316 -3.39 -6.44 23.65
CA GLU A 316 -4.46 -6.48 24.65
C GLU A 316 -5.13 -5.11 24.78
N GLY A 317 -6.45 -5.08 24.57
CA GLY A 317 -7.33 -3.97 24.93
C GLY A 317 -7.93 -3.21 23.74
N GLY A 318 -9.24 -3.36 23.53
CA GLY A 318 -10.00 -2.66 22.49
C GLY A 318 -9.91 -1.12 22.50
N GLY A 319 -9.40 -0.52 23.58
CA GLY A 319 -9.13 0.92 23.64
C GLY A 319 -8.08 1.39 22.63
N LYS A 320 -7.07 0.56 22.32
CA LYS A 320 -6.09 0.89 21.27
C LYS A 320 -6.73 0.94 19.89
N ILE A 321 -7.60 -0.01 19.57
CA ILE A 321 -8.34 -0.05 18.30
C ILE A 321 -9.21 1.21 18.15
N LEU A 322 -9.97 1.56 19.20
CA LEU A 322 -10.81 2.75 19.19
C LEU A 322 -10.00 4.04 19.00
N SER A 323 -8.86 4.19 19.68
CA SER A 323 -7.97 5.35 19.48
C SER A 323 -7.44 5.40 18.05
N LEU A 324 -6.98 4.26 17.53
CA LEU A 324 -6.38 4.15 16.21
C LEU A 324 -7.34 4.54 15.09
N VAL A 325 -8.57 4.03 15.14
CA VAL A 325 -9.61 4.32 14.15
C VAL A 325 -10.03 5.80 14.19
N ASN A 326 -10.03 6.42 15.37
CA ASN A 326 -10.24 7.86 15.48
C ASN A 326 -9.06 8.66 14.94
N ASP A 327 -7.83 8.24 15.25
CA ASP A 327 -6.61 8.93 14.84
C ASP A 327 -6.36 8.85 13.34
N ILE A 328 -6.65 7.73 12.70
CA ILE A 328 -6.40 7.56 11.26
C ILE A 328 -7.26 8.49 10.39
N CYS A 329 -8.42 8.92 10.89
CA CYS A 329 -9.30 9.87 10.20
C CYS A 329 -9.01 11.35 10.54
N LYS A 330 -8.05 11.66 11.43
CA LYS A 330 -7.72 13.05 11.77
C LYS A 330 -7.04 13.73 10.58
N ASN A 331 -7.51 14.92 10.23
CA ASN A 331 -7.01 15.73 9.11
C ASN A 331 -7.20 15.08 7.72
N VAL A 332 -8.17 14.18 7.60
CA VAL A 332 -8.58 13.53 6.35
C VAL A 332 -9.90 14.17 5.89
N ASP A 333 -9.91 14.83 4.73
CA ASP A 333 -11.10 15.48 4.16
C ASP A 333 -11.64 14.69 2.95
N ILE A 334 -12.84 14.12 3.10
CA ILE A 334 -13.44 13.26 2.08
C ILE A 334 -14.56 14.03 1.40
N LYS A 335 -14.32 14.42 0.14
CA LYS A 335 -15.33 15.04 -0.72
C LYS A 335 -16.28 13.99 -1.28
N ASP A 336 -15.71 12.92 -1.83
CA ASP A 336 -16.43 11.81 -2.45
C ASP A 336 -16.30 10.55 -1.58
N PHE A 337 -17.42 10.06 -1.05
CA PHE A 337 -17.45 8.93 -0.15
C PHE A 337 -17.90 7.65 -0.88
N TYR A 338 -16.97 6.70 -1.03
CA TYR A 338 -17.18 5.49 -1.83
C TYR A 338 -18.37 4.64 -1.38
N PHE A 339 -18.62 4.55 -0.07
CA PHE A 339 -19.68 3.70 0.49
C PHE A 339 -21.02 4.45 0.66
N GLY A 340 -21.24 5.57 -0.03
CA GLY A 340 -22.41 6.42 0.18
C GLY A 340 -23.75 5.75 -0.11
N GLU A 341 -23.85 4.94 -1.17
CA GLU A 341 -25.09 4.20 -1.47
C GLU A 341 -25.32 3.06 -0.45
N LEU A 342 -24.27 2.31 -0.09
CA LEU A 342 -24.34 1.29 0.95
C LEU A 342 -24.87 1.85 2.27
N CYS A 343 -24.34 3.01 2.71
CA CYS A 343 -24.81 3.68 3.91
C CYS A 343 -26.26 4.12 3.81
N LYS A 344 -26.67 4.65 2.67
CA LYS A 344 -28.06 5.07 2.44
C LYS A 344 -29.03 3.90 2.55
N GLU A 345 -28.70 2.75 1.97
CA GLU A 345 -29.51 1.53 2.08
C GLU A 345 -29.64 1.05 3.52
N VAL A 346 -28.52 0.95 4.25
CA VAL A 346 -28.50 0.55 5.66
C VAL A 346 -29.31 1.52 6.53
N ASN A 347 -29.10 2.82 6.36
CA ASN A 347 -29.81 3.84 7.13
C ASN A 347 -31.32 3.82 6.83
N ALA A 348 -31.72 3.56 5.58
CA ALA A 348 -33.13 3.40 5.20
C ALA A 348 -33.75 2.15 5.84
N TYR A 349 -33.02 1.03 5.84
CA TYR A 349 -33.45 -0.20 6.50
C TYR A 349 -33.74 0.03 7.99
N CYS A 350 -32.82 0.70 8.71
CA CYS A 350 -32.99 1.03 10.12
C CYS A 350 -34.20 1.93 10.40
N LYS A 351 -34.56 2.85 9.48
CA LYS A 351 -35.71 3.75 9.62
C LYS A 351 -37.06 3.09 9.35
N SER A 352 -37.05 1.95 8.67
CA SER A 352 -38.26 1.19 8.30
C SER A 352 -38.73 0.19 9.36
N ARG A 353 -37.97 0.06 10.45
CA ARG A 353 -38.26 -0.78 11.63
C ARG A 353 -38.45 0.11 12.84
#